data_AF-A0A963GHW7-F1
#
_entry.id   AF-A0A963GHW7-F1
#
_cell.length_a   1.000
_cell.length_b   1.000
_cell.length_c   1.000
_cell.angle_alpha   90.00
_cell.angle_beta   90.00
_cell.angle_gamma   90.00
#
_symmetry.space_group_name_H-M   'P 1'
#
loop_
_entity.id
_entity.type
_entity.pdbx_description
1 polymer ?
#
loop_
_entity_poly.entity_id
_entity_poly.type
_entity_poly.pdbx_seq_one_letter_code
_entity_poly.pdbx_strand_id
1 'polypeptide(L)' 'GNDVPVAVDDAYTTAEDTPVNASLAGNDTPSPDGGNVWMKLTDPANGTVVVNPDGTFTYTPDANFS' A
#
# COMPACT_ATOMS: atom_id res chain seq x y z
N GLY A 1 -18.17 -16.63 8.93
CA GLY A 1 -19.45 -16.36 8.25
C GLY A 1 -19.14 -16.53 6.80
N ASN A 2 -19.54 -15.58 5.95
CA ASN A 2 -18.64 -15.14 4.88
C ASN A 2 -18.26 -13.71 5.26
N ASP A 3 -17.24 -13.60 6.07
CA ASP A 3 -16.77 -12.34 6.63
C ASP A 3 -15.75 -11.74 5.63
N VAL A 4 -15.92 -10.47 5.28
CA VAL A 4 -15.04 -9.77 4.33
C VAL A 4 -13.98 -8.96 5.08
N PRO A 5 -12.80 -8.71 4.49
CA PRO A 5 -11.85 -7.79 5.09
C PRO A 5 -12.43 -6.37 5.16
N VAL A 6 -12.01 -5.63 6.17
CA VAL A 6 -12.31 -4.20 6.33
C VAL A 6 -11.01 -3.43 6.20
N ALA A 7 -10.93 -2.59 5.16
CA ALA A 7 -9.79 -1.70 4.96
C ALA A 7 -9.99 -0.37 5.70
N VAL A 8 -8.90 0.25 6.13
CA VAL A 8 -8.88 1.60 6.68
C VAL A 8 -7.87 2.43 5.89
N ASP A 9 -8.25 3.65 5.51
CA ASP A 9 -7.40 4.49 4.66
C ASP A 9 -6.03 4.77 5.30
N ASP A 10 -4.98 4.58 4.50
CA ASP A 10 -3.62 4.97 4.84
C ASP A 10 -3.20 6.25 4.11
N ALA A 11 -2.34 7.03 4.76
CA ALA A 11 -1.69 8.17 4.14
C ALA A 11 -0.21 8.18 4.48
N TYR A 12 0.62 8.30 3.44
CA TYR A 12 2.06 8.41 3.55
C TYR A 12 2.53 9.68 2.84
N THR A 13 3.52 10.34 3.43
CA THR A 13 4.25 11.44 2.80
C THR A 13 5.74 11.14 2.85
N THR A 14 6.45 11.57 1.83
CA THR A 14 7.89 11.44 1.74
C THR A 14 8.46 12.63 0.99
N ALA A 15 9.75 12.91 1.19
CA ALA A 15 10.46 13.87 0.37
C ALA A 15 10.73 13.31 -1.04
N GLU A 16 11.03 14.20 -1.98
CA GLU A 16 11.57 13.81 -3.27
C GLU A 16 12.80 12.90 -3.09
N ASP A 17 13.00 11.99 -4.04
CA ASP A 17 14.11 11.01 -4.07
C ASP A 17 14.21 10.12 -2.82
N THR A 18 13.18 10.10 -1.97
CA THR A 18 13.14 9.33 -0.73
C THR A 18 12.10 8.21 -0.85
N PRO A 19 12.53 6.95 -1.10
CA PRO A 19 11.63 5.81 -1.14
C PRO A 19 10.91 5.57 0.18
N VAL A 20 9.74 4.93 0.10
CA VAL A 20 8.99 4.47 1.28
C VAL A 20 8.84 2.96 1.22
N ASN A 21 9.15 2.27 2.32
CA ASN A 21 8.87 0.86 2.52
C ASN A 21 7.99 0.73 3.76
N ALA A 22 6.74 0.33 3.60
CA ALA A 22 5.77 0.25 4.69
C ALA A 22 4.74 -0.88 4.44
N SER A 23 3.71 -0.93 5.28
CA SER A 23 2.64 -1.94 5.19
C SER A 23 1.27 -1.28 5.28
N LEU A 24 0.36 -1.69 4.39
CA LEU A 24 -1.07 -1.32 4.39
C LEU A 24 -1.88 -2.11 5.43
N ALA A 25 -1.33 -3.22 5.94
CA ALA A 25 -2.09 -4.12 6.83
C ALA A 25 -2.21 -3.61 8.29
N GLY A 26 -1.68 -2.43 8.61
CA GLY A 26 -1.48 -1.98 9.99
C GLY A 26 -2.78 -1.59 10.72
N ASN A 27 -3.71 -0.96 10.02
CA ASN A 27 -5.02 -0.50 10.52
C ASN A 27 -6.20 -1.29 9.91
N ASP A 28 -5.92 -2.17 8.95
CA ASP A 28 -6.89 -3.07 8.33
C ASP A 28 -7.31 -4.20 9.28
N THR A 29 -8.53 -4.71 9.09
CA THR A 29 -9.02 -5.93 9.73
C THR A 29 -9.18 -7.03 8.67
N PRO A 30 -8.30 -8.03 8.62
CA PRO A 30 -8.41 -9.13 7.67
C PRO A 30 -9.66 -9.99 7.91
N SER A 31 -10.16 -10.61 6.85
CA SER A 31 -11.19 -11.63 6.99
C SER A 31 -10.65 -12.82 7.81
N PRO A 32 -11.41 -13.33 8.79
CA PRO A 32 -11.09 -14.56 9.51
C PRO A 32 -11.19 -15.81 8.61
N ASP A 33 -11.86 -15.70 7.46
CA ASP A 33 -12.00 -16.79 6.50
C ASP A 33 -10.74 -16.97 5.63
N GLY A 34 -9.77 -16.05 5.73
CA GLY A 34 -8.49 -16.10 5.03
C GLY A 34 -8.55 -15.56 3.60
N GLY A 35 -7.50 -15.82 2.80
CA GLY A 35 -7.43 -15.39 1.40
C GLY A 35 -7.29 -13.87 1.18
N ASN A 36 -6.91 -13.13 2.22
CA ASN A 36 -6.70 -11.68 2.15
C ASN A 36 -5.53 -11.34 1.23
N VAL A 37 -5.73 -10.39 0.31
CA VAL A 37 -4.72 -9.90 -0.63
C VAL A 37 -4.79 -8.38 -0.68
N TRP A 38 -3.63 -7.75 -0.61
CA TRP A 38 -3.48 -6.31 -0.81
C TRP A 38 -3.05 -6.02 -2.23
N MET A 39 -3.65 -5.00 -2.83
CA MET A 39 -3.39 -4.61 -4.21
C MET A 39 -3.54 -3.10 -4.38
N LYS A 40 -2.71 -2.55 -5.26
CA LYS A 40 -2.82 -1.17 -5.73
C LYS A 40 -3.76 -1.09 -6.93
N LEU A 41 -4.72 -0.17 -6.91
CA LEU A 41 -5.61 0.08 -8.05
C LEU A 41 -4.98 0.98 -9.11
N THR A 42 -4.27 2.02 -8.69
CA THR A 42 -3.66 3.04 -9.58
C THR A 42 -2.27 3.42 -9.10
N ASP A 43 -1.39 3.75 -10.04
CA ASP A 43 -0.10 4.33 -9.71
C ASP A 43 -0.22 5.80 -9.26
N PRO A 44 0.70 6.28 -8.41
CA PRO A 44 0.82 7.69 -8.10
C PRO A 44 1.33 8.47 -9.32
N ALA A 45 1.11 9.79 -9.32
CA ALA A 45 1.50 10.64 -10.43
C ALA A 45 3.02 10.86 -10.58
N ASN A 46 3.78 10.76 -9.49
CA ASN A 46 5.20 11.18 -9.40
C ASN A 46 6.13 10.05 -8.91
N GLY A 47 5.86 8.83 -9.33
CA GLY A 47 6.65 7.66 -8.98
C GLY A 47 5.93 6.36 -9.26
N THR A 48 6.44 5.28 -8.68
CA THR A 48 5.87 3.93 -8.81
C THR A 48 5.66 3.30 -7.45
N VAL A 49 4.58 2.52 -7.32
CA VAL A 49 4.31 1.70 -6.13
C VAL A 49 4.23 0.23 -6.50
N VAL A 50 4.99 -0.60 -5.80
CA VAL A 50 4.85 -2.07 -5.86
C VAL A 50 4.23 -2.54 -4.55
N VAL A 51 3.05 -3.16 -4.63
CA VAL A 51 2.35 -3.77 -3.47
C VAL A 51 2.49 -5.28 -3.56
N ASN A 52 2.93 -5.89 -2.46
CA ASN A 52 2.98 -7.33 -2.31
C ASN A 52 1.66 -7.86 -1.72
N PRO A 53 1.32 -9.14 -1.97
CA PRO A 53 0.09 -9.74 -1.45
C PRO A 53 -0.04 -9.75 0.09
N ASP A 54 1.06 -9.57 0.82
CA ASP A 54 1.08 -9.52 2.29
C ASP A 54 0.81 -8.11 2.87
N GLY A 55 0.53 -7.14 2.01
CA GLY A 55 0.28 -5.76 2.40
C GLY A 55 1.54 -4.89 2.48
N THR A 56 2.73 -5.46 2.38
CA THR A 56 3.96 -4.65 2.27
C THR A 56 4.01 -3.95 0.92
N PHE A 57 4.52 -2.73 0.89
CA PHE A 57 4.70 -1.98 -0.35
C PHE A 57 6.02 -1.22 -0.38
N THR A 58 6.46 -0.93 -1.59
CA THR A 58 7.57 -0.01 -1.85
C THR A 58 7.10 1.08 -2.81
N TYR A 59 7.18 2.34 -2.36
CA TYR A 59 7.07 3.52 -3.22
C TYR A 59 8.46 4.01 -3.61
N THR A 60 8.66 4.27 -4.91
CA THR A 60 9.87 4.88 -5.46
C THR A 60 9.47 6.15 -6.18
N PRO A 61 9.82 7.34 -5.68
CA PRO A 61 9.63 8.60 -6.39
C PRO A 61 10.33 8.59 -7.77
N ASP A 62 9.77 9.33 -8.73
CA ASP A 62 10.50 9.65 -9.95
C ASP A 62 11.70 10.54 -9.62
N ALA A 63 12.84 10.30 -10.27
CA ALA A 63 14.04 11.10 -10.04
C ALA A 63 13.87 12.54 -10.57
N ASN A 64 14.25 13.54 -9.77
CA ASN A 64 14.20 14.97 -10.12
C ASN A 64 12.78 15.53 -10.38
N PHE A 65 11.78 15.11 -9.61
CA PHE A 65 10.47 15.75 -9.61
C PHE A 65 10.50 17.09 -8.85
N SER A 66 10.72 18.19 -9.57
CA SER A 66 10.73 19.58 -9.05
C SER A 66 9.37 20.25 -8.97
#